data_AF-A0A8S4NAX1-F1
#
_entry.id   AF-A0A8S4NAX1-F1
#
_cell.length_a   1.000
_cell.length_b   1.000
_cell.length_c   1.000
_cell.angle_alpha   90.00
_cell.angle_beta   90.00
_cell.angle_gamma   90.00
#
_symmetry.space_group_name_H-M   'P 1'
#
loop_
_entity.id
_entity.type
_entity.pdbx_description
1 polymer ?
#
loop_
_entity_poly.entity_id
_entity_poly.type
_entity_poly.pdbx_seq_one_letter_code
_entity_poly.pdbx_strand_id
1 'polypeptide(L)'
;MKLFSFLAFVNVVSGQFECPVDIDGVPIDGNYPHETDCARYYNCWLGDPVEWSCEGGLWFDSWSMSCVNPIESDCKEEEFNFAYCDIVSNDPNEGQQIFGGLQFRQNKTGGVSDIYVQLRGFDPNDGELLHGMHVHTEGSIEGGCAATGGHFNPMSSNHGSPASDERHVGDLGNIEEDTTGSVSMVIVDDMISLLPVNPNYIIGRAIVVHATYDDYGLGNGTSLINGNAGARLACCVIMADDF
;
A
#
# COMPACT_ATOMS: atom_id res chain seq x y z
N MET A 1 -26.12 -0.72 43.24
CA MET A 1 -25.12 0.27 43.70
C MET A 1 -23.78 -0.18 43.11
N LYS A 2 -23.53 0.10 41.83
CA LYS A 2 -22.69 1.21 41.34
C LYS A 2 -21.44 1.40 42.20
N LEU A 3 -20.29 0.99 41.66
CA LEU A 3 -19.13 1.85 41.50
C LEU A 3 -18.32 1.34 40.29
N PHE A 4 -18.62 1.91 39.12
CA PHE A 4 -17.68 1.94 38.00
C PHE A 4 -16.64 3.01 38.36
N SER A 5 -15.36 2.63 38.44
CA SER A 5 -14.29 3.62 38.43
C SER A 5 -13.83 3.80 36.99
N PHE A 6 -14.02 5.03 36.51
CA PHE A 6 -13.55 5.56 35.25
C PHE A 6 -12.02 5.76 35.27
N LEU A 7 -11.44 5.71 34.07
CA LEU A 7 -10.19 6.35 33.61
C LEU A 7 -8.85 5.73 34.02
N ALA A 8 -8.21 5.10 33.04
CA ALA A 8 -7.00 5.69 32.47
C ALA A 8 -7.01 5.46 30.95
N PHE A 9 -7.37 6.51 30.19
CA PHE A 9 -6.83 6.68 28.86
C PHE A 9 -5.35 7.02 29.05
N VAL A 10 -4.46 6.17 28.55
CA VAL A 10 -3.09 6.58 28.22
C VAL A 10 -3.07 6.56 26.70
N ASN A 11 -3.46 7.66 26.06
CA ASN A 11 -2.51 8.59 25.44
C ASN A 11 -1.37 7.81 24.76
N VAL A 12 -1.65 7.35 23.55
CA VAL A 12 -0.63 7.10 22.53
C VAL A 12 0.03 8.45 22.25
N VAL A 13 1.22 8.65 22.81
CA VAL A 13 2.09 9.78 22.52
C VAL A 13 3.29 9.21 21.77
N SER A 14 3.33 9.53 20.47
CA SER A 14 4.46 9.64 19.54
C SER A 14 5.68 8.70 19.68
N GLY A 15 6.05 8.05 18.57
CA GLY A 15 7.24 7.22 18.39
C GLY A 15 8.53 7.77 19.01
N GLN A 16 8.82 7.30 20.23
CA GLN A 16 10.09 7.45 20.92
C GLN A 16 10.60 6.03 21.19
N PHE A 17 11.83 5.75 20.76
CA PHE A 17 12.47 4.45 20.91
C PHE A 17 12.56 4.02 22.38
N GLU A 18 12.27 2.75 22.67
CA GLU A 18 12.38 2.14 24.00
C GLU A 18 13.53 1.10 24.03
N CYS A 19 14.38 1.19 25.05
CA CYS A 19 15.47 0.23 25.24
C CYS A 19 14.94 -1.20 25.46
N PRO A 20 15.46 -2.21 24.75
CA PRO A 20 15.07 -3.60 24.97
C PRO A 20 15.29 -4.04 26.41
N VAL A 21 14.38 -4.88 26.92
CA VAL A 21 14.46 -5.50 28.23
C VAL A 21 14.58 -7.02 28.11
N ASP A 22 15.19 -7.66 29.09
CA ASP A 22 15.22 -9.12 29.18
C ASP A 22 13.88 -9.72 29.63
N ILE A 23 13.83 -11.04 29.78
CA ILE A 23 12.61 -11.78 30.19
C ILE A 23 12.09 -11.38 31.58
N ASP A 24 12.95 -10.78 32.41
CA ASP A 24 12.63 -10.31 33.75
C ASP A 24 12.32 -8.80 33.78
N GLY A 25 12.29 -8.15 32.62
CA GLY A 25 12.01 -6.72 32.48
C GLY A 25 13.19 -5.82 32.85
N VAL A 26 14.41 -6.37 32.91
CA VAL A 26 15.63 -5.60 33.18
C VAL A 26 16.15 -4.99 31.87
N PRO A 27 16.44 -3.68 31.82
CA PRO A 27 17.01 -3.05 30.63
C PRO A 27 18.31 -3.71 30.19
N ILE A 28 18.43 -3.95 28.89
CA ILE A 28 19.64 -4.47 28.25
C ILE A 28 20.46 -3.27 27.78
N ASP A 29 21.66 -3.11 28.36
CA ASP A 29 22.60 -2.09 27.93
C ASP A 29 23.21 -2.47 26.58
N GLY A 30 23.32 -1.50 25.67
CA GLY A 30 23.85 -1.77 24.33
C GLY A 30 23.61 -0.67 23.32
N ASN A 31 24.12 -0.88 22.12
CA ASN A 31 23.82 -0.06 20.96
C ASN A 31 22.74 -0.74 20.12
N TYR A 32 21.75 0.04 19.68
CA TYR A 32 20.60 -0.44 18.93
C TYR A 32 20.39 0.43 17.70
N PRO A 33 19.98 -0.16 16.56
CA PRO A 33 19.79 0.58 15.32
C PRO A 33 18.69 1.64 15.49
N HIS A 34 18.86 2.78 14.84
CA HIS A 34 17.78 3.76 14.71
C HIS A 34 16.79 3.28 13.63
N GLU A 35 15.49 3.43 13.88
CA GLU A 35 14.43 2.84 13.05
C GLU A 35 14.35 3.40 11.63
N THR A 36 14.85 4.62 11.41
CA THR A 36 14.66 5.37 10.15
C THR A 36 15.91 6.08 9.63
N ASP A 37 17.06 5.99 10.33
CA ASP A 37 18.26 6.76 9.98
C ASP A 37 19.49 5.88 10.21
N CYS A 38 20.08 5.37 9.12
CA CYS A 38 21.22 4.47 9.21
C CYS A 38 22.48 5.14 9.75
N ALA A 39 22.56 6.47 9.75
CA ALA A 39 23.65 7.19 10.37
C ALA A 39 23.43 7.41 11.88
N ARG A 40 22.36 6.85 12.47
CA ARG A 40 22.07 6.97 13.91
C ARG A 40 21.87 5.63 14.58
N TYR A 41 22.08 5.63 15.89
CA TYR A 41 21.82 4.50 16.76
C TYR A 41 21.49 4.99 18.17
N TYR A 42 20.82 4.16 18.95
CA TYR A 42 20.55 4.42 20.36
C TYR A 42 21.56 3.68 21.21
N ASN A 43 22.17 4.37 22.16
CA ASN A 43 22.91 3.76 23.26
C ASN A 43 22.00 3.72 24.48
N CYS A 44 21.70 2.52 24.95
CA CYS A 44 20.90 2.28 26.14
C CYS A 44 21.80 2.10 27.35
N TRP A 45 21.53 2.87 28.40
CA TRP A 45 22.17 2.71 29.70
C TRP A 45 21.11 2.75 30.80
N LEU A 46 20.95 1.65 31.54
CA LEU A 46 19.93 1.48 32.58
C LEU A 46 18.49 1.75 32.10
N GLY A 47 18.23 1.52 30.81
CA GLY A 47 16.92 1.74 30.18
C GLY A 47 16.69 3.15 29.64
N ASP A 48 17.65 4.06 29.82
CA ASP A 48 17.59 5.40 29.23
C ASP A 48 18.22 5.38 27.83
N PRO A 49 17.44 5.59 26.74
CA PRO A 49 18.00 5.67 25.40
C PRO A 49 18.63 7.05 25.16
N VAL A 50 19.88 7.04 24.69
CA VAL A 50 20.57 8.24 24.18
C VAL A 50 20.85 8.03 22.70
N GLU A 51 20.37 8.94 21.85
CA GLU A 51 20.64 8.91 20.42
C GLU A 51 22.07 9.38 20.12
N TRP A 52 22.76 8.65 19.26
CA TRP A 52 24.11 8.95 18.76
C TRP A 52 24.12 8.92 17.23
N SER A 53 25.11 9.60 16.65
CA SER A 53 25.35 9.59 15.20
C SER A 53 26.68 8.91 14.87
N CYS A 54 26.68 8.11 13.81
CA CYS A 54 27.88 7.59 13.19
C CYS A 54 28.62 8.71 12.45
N GLU A 55 29.83 9.06 12.92
CA GLU A 55 30.63 10.11 12.31
C GLU A 55 31.17 9.71 10.92
N GLY A 56 31.47 10.68 10.07
CA GLY A 56 32.16 10.45 8.80
C GLY A 56 31.32 9.79 7.70
N GLY A 57 29.99 9.81 7.81
CA GLY A 57 29.08 9.19 6.84
C GLY A 57 29.05 7.66 6.94
N LEU A 58 29.44 7.11 8.09
CA LEU A 58 29.31 5.69 8.41
C LEU A 58 27.87 5.37 8.80
N TRP A 59 27.48 4.11 8.66
CA TRP A 59 26.17 3.60 9.04
C TRP A 59 26.29 2.60 10.18
N PHE A 60 25.31 2.60 11.09
CA PHE A 60 25.27 1.65 12.20
C PHE A 60 24.88 0.27 11.68
N ASP A 61 25.75 -0.71 11.87
CA ASP A 61 25.51 -2.12 11.55
C ASP A 61 25.04 -2.87 12.79
N SER A 62 23.83 -3.38 12.75
CA SER A 62 23.19 -4.06 13.88
C SER A 62 23.83 -5.42 14.19
N TRP A 63 24.48 -6.04 13.20
CA TRP A 63 25.22 -7.29 13.37
C TRP A 63 26.52 -7.13 14.17
N SER A 64 27.33 -6.12 13.84
CA SER A 64 28.60 -5.80 14.50
C SER A 64 28.45 -4.78 15.64
N MET A 65 27.24 -4.24 15.84
CA MET A 65 26.89 -3.22 16.83
C MET A 65 27.78 -1.96 16.76
N SER A 66 28.20 -1.60 15.54
CA SER A 66 29.23 -0.59 15.29
C SER A 66 28.96 0.21 14.02
N CYS A 67 29.55 1.41 13.92
CA CYS A 67 29.51 2.20 12.69
C CYS A 67 30.50 1.67 11.65
N VAL A 68 29.99 1.25 10.50
CA VAL A 68 30.76 0.69 9.38
C VAL A 68 30.50 1.48 8.09
N ASN A 69 31.19 1.16 6.99
CA ASN A 69 30.90 1.78 5.71
C ASN A 69 29.46 1.42 5.25
N PRO A 70 28.69 2.33 4.63
CA PRO A 70 27.32 2.04 4.17
C PRO A 70 27.17 0.78 3.32
N ILE A 71 28.18 0.41 2.52
CA ILE A 71 28.14 -0.81 1.69
C ILE A 71 28.23 -2.10 2.53
N GLU A 72 28.82 -2.01 3.72
CA GLU A 72 29.03 -3.13 4.63
C GLU A 72 27.94 -3.25 5.70
N SER A 73 27.17 -2.18 5.93
CA SER A 73 26.12 -2.13 6.94
C SER A 73 24.90 -2.95 6.54
N ASP A 74 24.32 -3.65 7.51
CA ASP A 74 22.99 -4.26 7.39
C ASP A 74 21.84 -3.24 7.39
N CYS A 75 22.09 -2.00 7.83
CA CYS A 75 21.14 -0.91 7.76
C CYS A 75 21.07 -0.43 6.31
N LYS A 76 19.93 -0.63 5.68
CA LYS A 76 19.61 -0.01 4.39
C LYS A 76 18.62 1.09 4.69
N GLU A 77 18.94 2.34 4.37
CA GLU A 77 17.90 3.36 4.28
C GLU A 77 16.85 2.80 3.33
N GLU A 78 15.61 2.68 3.79
CA GLU A 78 14.54 2.15 2.96
C GLU A 78 14.29 3.15 1.82
N GLU A 79 14.95 2.91 0.69
CA GLU A 79 14.66 3.62 -0.53
C GLU A 79 13.39 3.03 -1.11
N PHE A 80 12.44 3.89 -1.46
CA PHE A 80 11.19 3.49 -2.08
C PHE A 80 11.14 3.95 -3.54
N ASN A 81 10.44 3.18 -4.35
CA ASN A 81 9.84 3.66 -5.59
C ASN A 81 8.44 4.16 -5.27
N PHE A 82 8.08 5.27 -5.90
CA PHE A 82 6.75 5.84 -5.81
C PHE A 82 6.09 5.85 -7.19
N ALA A 83 4.77 5.76 -7.20
CA ALA A 83 3.96 5.98 -8.38
C ALA A 83 2.63 6.61 -7.97
N TYR A 84 1.94 7.21 -8.92
CA TYR A 84 0.64 7.81 -8.68
C TYR A 84 -0.30 7.58 -9.86
N CYS A 85 -1.59 7.78 -9.62
CA CYS A 85 -2.64 7.60 -10.61
C CYS A 85 -3.78 8.56 -10.29
N ASP A 86 -3.98 9.59 -11.12
CA ASP A 86 -5.04 10.58 -10.94
C ASP A 86 -6.32 10.11 -11.63
N ILE A 87 -7.33 9.73 -10.85
CA ILE A 87 -8.55 9.10 -11.35
C ILE A 87 -9.39 10.09 -12.17
N VAL A 88 -9.81 9.63 -13.35
CA VAL A 88 -10.73 10.33 -14.23
C VAL A 88 -11.98 9.47 -14.43
N SER A 89 -13.16 10.08 -14.32
CA SER A 89 -14.43 9.42 -14.64
C SER A 89 -14.48 8.95 -16.09
N ASN A 90 -15.06 7.77 -16.30
CA ASN A 90 -15.12 7.13 -17.61
C ASN A 90 -15.96 7.91 -18.62
N ASP A 91 -17.14 8.36 -18.22
CA ASP A 91 -17.99 9.25 -19.02
C ASP A 91 -18.04 10.65 -18.38
N PRO A 92 -17.45 11.68 -19.01
CA PRO A 92 -17.48 13.04 -18.47
C PRO A 92 -18.86 13.71 -18.54
N ASN A 93 -19.84 13.10 -19.22
CA ASN A 93 -21.20 13.60 -19.33
C ASN A 93 -22.19 12.89 -18.39
N GLU A 94 -21.74 11.86 -17.68
CA GLU A 94 -22.56 11.17 -16.70
C GLU A 94 -22.77 12.04 -15.45
N GLY A 95 -23.94 11.90 -14.80
CA GLY A 95 -24.27 12.71 -13.62
C GLY A 95 -23.38 12.39 -12.41
N GLN A 96 -22.93 11.14 -12.29
CA GLN A 96 -21.96 10.68 -11.31
C GLN A 96 -20.56 10.90 -11.85
N GLN A 97 -19.67 11.47 -11.04
CA GLN A 97 -18.28 11.71 -11.41
C GLN A 97 -17.39 11.27 -10.24
N ILE A 98 -16.65 10.18 -10.43
CA ILE A 98 -15.61 9.73 -9.50
C ILE A 98 -14.31 10.47 -9.78
N PHE A 99 -13.69 10.98 -8.73
CA PHE A 99 -12.41 11.71 -8.79
C PHE A 99 -11.57 11.44 -7.54
N GLY A 100 -10.29 11.80 -7.61
CA GLY A 100 -9.31 11.56 -6.57
C GLY A 100 -8.07 10.90 -7.15
N GLY A 101 -7.36 10.11 -6.36
CA GLY A 101 -6.17 9.42 -6.86
C GLY A 101 -5.65 8.33 -5.95
N LEU A 102 -4.65 7.63 -6.48
CA LEU A 102 -3.93 6.59 -5.79
C LEU A 102 -2.44 6.97 -5.74
N GLN A 103 -1.80 6.65 -4.62
CA GLN A 103 -0.34 6.67 -4.49
C GLN A 103 0.17 5.27 -4.17
N PHE A 104 1.25 4.87 -4.81
CA PHE A 104 1.87 3.57 -4.65
C PHE A 104 3.24 3.75 -4.04
N ARG A 105 3.62 2.83 -3.16
CA ARG A 105 4.93 2.79 -2.53
C ARG A 105 5.43 1.35 -2.49
N GLN A 106 6.62 1.11 -3.02
CA GLN A 106 7.29 -0.20 -2.90
C GLN A 106 8.77 0.01 -2.61
N ASN A 107 9.34 -0.76 -1.69
CA ASN A 107 10.78 -0.72 -1.44
C ASN A 107 11.56 -1.00 -2.74
N LYS A 108 12.66 -0.29 -2.99
CA LYS A 108 13.49 -0.46 -4.20
C LYS A 108 14.12 -1.85 -4.31
N THR A 109 14.18 -2.58 -3.21
CA THR A 109 14.62 -3.98 -3.20
C THR A 109 13.48 -4.98 -3.51
N GLY A 110 12.23 -4.50 -3.62
CA GLY A 110 11.03 -5.27 -3.93
C GLY A 110 10.22 -5.63 -2.69
N GLY A 111 9.40 -6.66 -2.81
CA GLY A 111 8.49 -7.11 -1.74
C GLY A 111 7.11 -6.46 -1.85
N VAL A 112 6.49 -6.23 -0.70
CA VAL A 112 5.11 -5.74 -0.61
C VAL A 112 5.00 -4.29 -1.11
N SER A 113 3.91 -4.00 -1.81
CA SER A 113 3.54 -2.66 -2.25
C SER A 113 2.35 -2.14 -1.43
N ASP A 114 2.45 -0.89 -0.97
CA ASP A 114 1.35 -0.16 -0.37
C ASP A 114 0.67 0.70 -1.43
N ILE A 115 -0.66 0.75 -1.39
CA ILE A 115 -1.50 1.57 -2.26
C ILE A 115 -2.42 2.43 -1.39
N TYR A 116 -2.17 3.73 -1.36
CA TYR A 116 -3.00 4.70 -0.67
C TYR A 116 -4.10 5.18 -1.61
N VAL A 117 -5.35 4.88 -1.28
CA VAL A 117 -6.52 5.18 -2.12
C VAL A 117 -7.30 6.34 -1.49
N GLN A 118 -7.53 7.40 -2.26
CA GLN A 118 -8.36 8.52 -1.87
C GLN A 118 -9.29 8.91 -3.02
N LEU A 119 -10.54 8.47 -2.95
CA LEU A 119 -11.55 8.67 -3.99
C LEU A 119 -12.82 9.28 -3.42
N ARG A 120 -13.59 9.96 -4.28
CA ARG A 120 -14.88 10.57 -3.95
C ARG A 120 -15.80 10.55 -5.16
N GLY A 121 -17.08 10.79 -4.90
CA GLY A 121 -18.08 11.02 -5.95
C GLY A 121 -18.89 9.79 -6.34
N PHE A 122 -18.79 8.73 -5.54
CA PHE A 122 -19.71 7.60 -5.60
C PHE A 122 -21.12 8.02 -5.11
N ASP A 123 -22.15 7.27 -5.47
CA ASP A 123 -23.54 7.56 -5.07
C ASP A 123 -23.93 6.66 -3.89
N PRO A 124 -23.89 7.16 -2.65
CA PRO A 124 -24.14 6.34 -1.46
C PRO A 124 -25.60 5.85 -1.34
N ASN A 125 -26.46 6.13 -2.33
CA ASN A 125 -27.87 5.76 -2.33
C ASN A 125 -28.23 4.77 -3.45
N ASP A 126 -27.28 4.33 -4.29
CA ASP A 126 -27.55 3.39 -5.38
C ASP A 126 -27.62 1.92 -4.90
N GLY A 127 -27.11 1.65 -3.70
CA GLY A 127 -27.11 0.33 -3.06
C GLY A 127 -25.82 -0.47 -3.26
N GLU A 128 -24.81 0.11 -3.91
CA GLU A 128 -23.50 -0.50 -4.17
C GLU A 128 -22.46 0.09 -3.20
N LEU A 129 -22.22 -0.60 -2.09
CA LEU A 129 -21.25 -0.17 -1.07
C LEU A 129 -19.79 -0.53 -1.43
N LEU A 130 -19.62 -1.62 -2.18
CA LEU A 130 -18.32 -2.19 -2.53
C LEU A 130 -18.12 -2.08 -4.03
N HIS A 131 -16.91 -1.68 -4.42
CA HIS A 131 -16.53 -1.52 -5.81
C HIS A 131 -15.26 -2.31 -6.11
N GLY A 132 -15.29 -3.14 -7.15
CA GLY A 132 -14.09 -3.81 -7.64
C GLY A 132 -13.06 -2.81 -8.14
N MET A 133 -11.79 -3.01 -7.81
CA MET A 133 -10.69 -2.18 -8.30
C MET A 133 -9.55 -3.06 -8.80
N HIS A 134 -9.06 -2.78 -10.01
CA HIS A 134 -8.07 -3.63 -10.65
C HIS A 134 -7.02 -2.84 -11.42
N VAL A 135 -5.81 -3.42 -11.52
CA VAL A 135 -4.84 -3.01 -12.54
C VAL A 135 -5.22 -3.68 -13.86
N HIS A 136 -5.44 -2.87 -14.88
CA HIS A 136 -5.72 -3.27 -16.25
C HIS A 136 -4.47 -3.19 -17.13
N THR A 137 -4.44 -3.97 -18.20
CA THR A 137 -3.22 -4.25 -18.97
C THR A 137 -2.64 -3.03 -19.68
N GLU A 138 -3.50 -2.22 -20.32
CA GLU A 138 -3.09 -1.13 -21.19
C GLU A 138 -3.04 0.21 -20.44
N GLY A 139 -1.96 0.97 -20.62
CA GLY A 139 -1.78 2.33 -20.09
C GLY A 139 -2.42 3.41 -20.94
N SER A 140 -3.67 3.22 -21.37
CA SER A 140 -4.40 4.22 -22.13
C SER A 140 -5.82 4.38 -21.63
N ILE A 141 -6.24 5.63 -21.50
CA ILE A 141 -7.62 6.05 -21.21
C ILE A 141 -8.19 6.87 -22.37
N GLU A 142 -7.53 6.88 -23.53
CA GLU A 142 -8.04 7.54 -24.73
C GLU A 142 -9.30 6.83 -25.21
N GLY A 143 -10.43 7.55 -25.24
CA GLY A 143 -11.73 6.95 -25.53
C GLY A 143 -12.38 6.27 -24.32
N GLY A 144 -11.90 6.57 -23.11
CA GLY A 144 -12.46 6.10 -21.85
C GLY A 144 -11.81 4.81 -21.36
N CYS A 145 -12.32 4.30 -20.24
CA CYS A 145 -11.76 3.17 -19.51
C CYS A 145 -11.85 1.85 -20.28
N ALA A 146 -12.59 1.76 -21.38
CA ALA A 146 -12.55 0.59 -22.26
C ALA A 146 -11.17 0.36 -22.88
N ALA A 147 -10.41 1.44 -23.12
CA ALA A 147 -9.08 1.39 -23.72
C ALA A 147 -8.03 0.68 -22.85
N THR A 148 -8.30 0.50 -21.55
CA THR A 148 -7.37 -0.16 -20.62
C THR A 148 -7.26 -1.68 -20.83
N GLY A 149 -8.11 -2.28 -21.66
CA GLY A 149 -8.09 -3.73 -21.90
C GLY A 149 -8.66 -4.52 -20.72
N GLY A 150 -8.21 -5.77 -20.53
CA GLY A 150 -8.60 -6.63 -19.38
C GLY A 150 -7.66 -6.49 -18.18
N HIS A 151 -7.93 -7.26 -17.12
CA HIS A 151 -7.08 -7.29 -15.92
C HIS A 151 -5.64 -7.66 -16.31
N PHE A 152 -4.67 -7.07 -15.64
CA PHE A 152 -3.27 -7.38 -15.87
C PHE A 152 -2.95 -8.80 -15.37
N ASN A 153 -2.75 -9.72 -16.32
CA ASN A 153 -2.60 -11.14 -16.05
C ASN A 153 -1.42 -11.74 -16.84
N PRO A 154 -0.16 -11.46 -16.47
CA PRO A 154 1.02 -11.99 -17.16
C PRO A 154 1.17 -13.51 -16.99
N MET A 155 0.53 -14.11 -15.98
CA MET A 155 0.64 -15.54 -15.65
C MET A 155 -0.48 -16.40 -16.25
N SER A 156 -1.47 -15.79 -16.91
CA SER A 156 -2.66 -16.49 -17.43
C SER A 156 -3.43 -17.28 -16.35
N SER A 157 -3.48 -16.74 -15.13
CA SER A 157 -4.26 -17.28 -14.00
C SER A 157 -5.74 -16.98 -14.18
N ASN A 158 -6.60 -17.65 -13.42
CA ASN A 158 -7.97 -17.18 -13.22
C ASN A 158 -8.00 -15.95 -12.30
N HIS A 159 -9.10 -15.20 -12.37
CA HIS A 159 -9.44 -14.13 -11.43
C HIS A 159 -9.63 -14.68 -10.01
N GLY A 160 -9.22 -13.92 -8.99
CA GLY A 160 -9.36 -14.32 -7.59
C GLY A 160 -9.27 -13.16 -6.58
N SER A 161 -9.56 -13.44 -5.30
CA SER A 161 -9.37 -12.44 -4.23
C SER A 161 -7.90 -12.10 -4.02
N PRO A 162 -7.57 -10.93 -3.43
CA PRO A 162 -6.18 -10.56 -3.15
C PRO A 162 -5.40 -11.57 -2.30
N ALA A 163 -6.08 -12.29 -1.41
CA ALA A 163 -5.47 -13.29 -0.54
C ALA A 163 -5.32 -14.69 -1.20
N SER A 164 -5.73 -14.85 -2.45
CA SER A 164 -5.67 -16.12 -3.18
C SER A 164 -4.30 -16.34 -3.83
N ASP A 165 -3.78 -17.56 -3.75
CA ASP A 165 -2.58 -17.99 -4.50
C ASP A 165 -2.83 -18.01 -6.01
N GLU A 166 -4.09 -18.21 -6.43
CA GLU A 166 -4.52 -18.13 -7.82
C GLU A 166 -5.42 -16.89 -8.00
N ARG A 167 -4.88 -15.87 -8.65
CA ARG A 167 -5.52 -14.61 -9.02
C ARG A 167 -4.72 -13.96 -10.15
N HIS A 168 -5.27 -12.93 -10.81
CA HIS A 168 -4.45 -12.07 -11.64
C HIS A 168 -3.55 -11.16 -10.79
N VAL A 169 -2.45 -10.69 -11.37
CA VAL A 169 -1.60 -9.66 -10.74
C VAL A 169 -2.40 -8.40 -10.43
N GLY A 170 -3.30 -8.04 -11.32
CA GLY A 170 -4.11 -6.82 -11.18
C GLY A 170 -5.28 -6.90 -10.22
N ASP A 171 -5.58 -8.04 -9.59
CA ASP A 171 -6.84 -8.21 -8.84
C ASP A 171 -6.75 -7.59 -7.43
N LEU A 172 -6.94 -6.28 -7.26
CA LEU A 172 -6.79 -5.61 -5.95
C LEU A 172 -8.00 -5.76 -5.03
N GLY A 173 -9.07 -6.40 -5.53
CA GLY A 173 -10.28 -6.72 -4.79
C GLY A 173 -11.25 -5.54 -4.67
N ASN A 174 -11.90 -5.41 -3.52
CA ASN A 174 -12.93 -4.40 -3.30
C ASN A 174 -12.43 -3.20 -2.48
N ILE A 175 -12.84 -2.00 -2.90
CA ILE A 175 -12.83 -0.80 -2.08
C ILE A 175 -14.23 -0.52 -1.54
N GLU A 176 -14.31 0.07 -0.34
CA GLU A 176 -15.57 0.35 0.35
C GLU A 176 -15.75 1.86 0.49
N GLU A 177 -16.86 2.38 -0.04
CA GLU A 177 -17.24 3.77 0.15
C GLU A 177 -17.88 4.02 1.53
N ASP A 178 -17.71 5.23 2.05
CA ASP A 178 -18.42 5.68 3.25
C ASP A 178 -19.80 6.27 2.90
N THR A 179 -20.55 6.67 3.93
CA THR A 179 -21.90 7.25 3.78
C THR A 179 -21.94 8.59 3.03
N THR A 180 -20.78 9.12 2.64
CA THR A 180 -20.64 10.34 1.84
C THR A 180 -20.22 10.07 0.40
N GLY A 181 -20.07 8.80 0.00
CA GLY A 181 -19.55 8.41 -1.30
C GLY A 181 -18.05 8.67 -1.44
N SER A 182 -17.30 8.51 -0.34
CA SER A 182 -15.84 8.68 -0.28
C SER A 182 -15.13 7.39 0.12
N VAL A 183 -13.95 7.15 -0.45
CA VAL A 183 -13.06 6.03 -0.11
C VAL A 183 -11.74 6.60 0.39
N SER A 184 -11.29 6.15 1.56
CA SER A 184 -9.96 6.47 2.11
C SER A 184 -9.39 5.25 2.81
N MET A 185 -8.47 4.54 2.15
CA MET A 185 -7.91 3.29 2.66
C MET A 185 -6.50 3.03 2.16
N VAL A 186 -5.85 2.02 2.75
CA VAL A 186 -4.58 1.48 2.27
C VAL A 186 -4.79 0.03 1.87
N ILE A 187 -4.40 -0.31 0.65
CA ILE A 187 -4.31 -1.70 0.18
C ILE A 187 -2.85 -2.12 0.28
N VAL A 188 -2.62 -3.33 0.77
CA VAL A 188 -1.31 -3.95 0.90
C VAL A 188 -1.31 -5.16 -0.02
N ASP A 189 -0.43 -5.19 -1.02
CA ASP A 189 -0.40 -6.24 -2.03
C ASP A 189 1.04 -6.72 -2.27
N ASP A 190 1.24 -8.04 -2.33
CA ASP A 190 2.54 -8.69 -2.50
C ASP A 190 2.82 -9.16 -3.93
N MET A 191 1.87 -8.95 -4.85
CA MET A 191 1.96 -9.41 -6.23
C MET A 191 2.37 -8.30 -7.21
N ILE A 192 1.79 -7.10 -7.09
CA ILE A 192 2.15 -5.99 -7.95
C ILE A 192 3.58 -5.50 -7.69
N SER A 193 4.21 -4.90 -8.70
CA SER A 193 5.53 -4.31 -8.54
C SER A 193 5.71 -2.99 -9.28
N LEU A 194 6.48 -2.10 -8.66
CA LEU A 194 7.03 -0.87 -9.22
C LEU A 194 8.47 -1.05 -9.73
N LEU A 195 9.01 -2.28 -9.76
CA LEU A 195 10.34 -2.57 -10.28
C LEU A 195 10.28 -2.97 -11.76
N PRO A 196 10.94 -2.24 -12.69
CA PRO A 196 10.87 -2.52 -14.12
C PRO A 196 11.33 -3.92 -14.55
N VAL A 197 12.18 -4.55 -13.74
CA VAL A 197 12.69 -5.91 -13.99
C VAL A 197 11.71 -7.02 -13.57
N ASN A 198 10.70 -6.68 -12.77
CA ASN A 198 9.72 -7.63 -12.29
C ASN A 198 8.64 -7.86 -13.38
N PRO A 199 8.27 -9.12 -13.72
CA PRO A 199 7.21 -9.38 -14.70
C PRO A 199 5.84 -8.77 -14.30
N ASN A 200 5.63 -8.52 -13.01
CA ASN A 200 4.42 -7.91 -12.45
C ASN A 200 4.49 -6.37 -12.41
N TYR A 201 5.38 -5.75 -13.20
CA TYR A 201 5.54 -4.30 -13.27
C TYR A 201 4.25 -3.60 -13.75
N ILE A 202 3.77 -2.64 -12.94
CA ILE A 202 2.48 -1.96 -13.16
C ILE A 202 2.59 -0.50 -13.63
N ILE A 203 3.76 0.13 -13.58
CA ILE A 203 3.90 1.51 -14.09
C ILE A 203 3.69 1.50 -15.61
N GLY A 204 2.92 2.47 -16.10
CA GLY A 204 2.47 2.54 -17.48
C GLY A 204 1.29 1.62 -17.79
N ARG A 205 0.67 1.00 -16.79
CA ARG A 205 -0.64 0.33 -16.88
C ARG A 205 -1.74 1.25 -16.34
N ALA A 206 -2.96 0.74 -16.18
CA ALA A 206 -4.07 1.56 -15.70
C ALA A 206 -4.76 0.97 -14.47
N ILE A 207 -5.25 1.82 -13.58
CA ILE A 207 -6.25 1.45 -12.58
C ILE A 207 -7.63 1.60 -13.20
N VAL A 208 -8.53 0.68 -12.87
CA VAL A 208 -9.97 0.79 -13.15
C VAL A 208 -10.75 0.56 -11.85
N VAL A 209 -11.70 1.46 -11.58
CA VAL A 209 -12.71 1.33 -10.53
C VAL A 209 -14.03 0.94 -11.18
N HIS A 210 -14.67 -0.07 -10.65
CA HIS A 210 -15.87 -0.67 -11.19
C HIS A 210 -17.15 -0.24 -10.45
N ALA A 211 -18.30 -0.51 -11.07
CA ALA A 211 -19.59 -0.11 -10.56
C ALA A 211 -20.08 -0.95 -9.39
N THR A 212 -19.78 -2.25 -9.39
CA THR A 212 -20.24 -3.18 -8.36
C THR A 212 -19.07 -3.91 -7.74
N TYR A 213 -19.36 -4.68 -6.69
CA TYR A 213 -18.36 -5.48 -6.01
C TYR A 213 -17.77 -6.57 -6.92
N ASP A 214 -16.49 -6.85 -6.71
CA ASP A 214 -15.77 -8.02 -7.21
C ASP A 214 -16.15 -9.26 -6.36
N ASP A 215 -16.66 -10.30 -7.01
CA ASP A 215 -17.07 -11.57 -6.40
C ASP A 215 -15.91 -12.54 -6.11
N TYR A 216 -14.67 -12.12 -6.37
CA TYR A 216 -13.43 -12.83 -6.13
C TYR A 216 -13.29 -14.17 -6.89
N GLY A 217 -13.98 -14.32 -8.01
CA GLY A 217 -13.92 -15.57 -8.77
C GLY A 217 -14.84 -16.66 -8.18
N LEU A 218 -15.69 -16.31 -7.22
CA LEU A 218 -16.58 -17.24 -6.52
C LEU A 218 -17.98 -17.31 -7.14
N GLY A 219 -18.30 -16.38 -8.04
CA GLY A 219 -19.57 -16.36 -8.76
C GLY A 219 -19.58 -17.23 -10.02
N ASN A 220 -20.57 -16.98 -10.88
CA ASN A 220 -20.74 -17.67 -12.16
C ASN A 220 -20.39 -16.75 -13.35
N GLY A 221 -20.61 -17.22 -14.59
CA GLY A 221 -20.45 -16.37 -15.78
C GLY A 221 -19.00 -15.95 -16.00
N THR A 222 -18.74 -14.64 -15.92
CA THR A 222 -17.40 -14.05 -16.11
C THR A 222 -16.61 -13.89 -14.81
N SER A 223 -17.11 -14.43 -13.69
CA SER A 223 -16.46 -14.45 -12.37
C SER A 223 -14.95 -14.75 -12.42
N LEU A 224 -14.55 -15.86 -13.05
CA LEU A 224 -13.13 -16.26 -13.20
C LEU A 224 -12.31 -15.36 -14.15
N ILE A 225 -12.92 -14.35 -14.77
CA ILE A 225 -12.29 -13.45 -15.74
C ILE A 225 -12.21 -12.02 -15.20
N ASN A 226 -13.23 -11.54 -14.50
CA ASN A 226 -13.34 -10.14 -14.09
C ASN A 226 -14.10 -9.91 -12.78
N GLY A 227 -14.33 -10.97 -11.99
CA GLY A 227 -15.04 -10.87 -10.71
C GLY A 227 -16.49 -10.41 -10.81
N ASN A 228 -17.08 -10.38 -12.01
CA ASN A 228 -18.39 -9.78 -12.27
C ASN A 228 -18.57 -8.35 -11.72
N ALA A 229 -17.50 -7.56 -11.59
CA ALA A 229 -17.53 -6.21 -11.01
C ALA A 229 -18.32 -5.16 -11.82
N GLY A 230 -18.89 -5.55 -12.97
CA GLY A 230 -19.77 -4.68 -13.74
C GLY A 230 -19.03 -3.59 -14.53
N ALA A 231 -19.72 -2.47 -14.75
CA ALA A 231 -19.25 -1.37 -15.59
C ALA A 231 -18.00 -0.70 -15.02
N ARG A 232 -17.22 -0.03 -15.88
CA ARG A 232 -16.04 0.76 -15.47
C ARG A 232 -16.49 2.18 -15.19
N LEU A 233 -16.41 2.63 -13.94
CA LEU A 233 -16.82 3.98 -13.55
C LEU A 233 -15.71 4.99 -13.76
N ALA A 234 -14.47 4.62 -13.47
CA ALA A 234 -13.34 5.54 -13.56
C ALA A 234 -12.01 4.79 -13.76
N CYS A 235 -11.02 5.50 -14.28
CA CYS A 235 -9.71 4.93 -14.54
C CYS A 235 -8.61 6.00 -14.61
N CYS A 236 -7.37 5.55 -14.52
CA CYS A 236 -6.19 6.40 -14.69
C CYS A 236 -4.99 5.56 -15.10
N VAL A 237 -3.99 6.20 -15.72
CA VAL A 237 -2.70 5.58 -16.01
C VAL A 237 -1.78 5.73 -14.81
N ILE A 238 -1.12 4.65 -14.42
CA ILE A 238 -0.16 4.61 -13.31
C ILE A 238 1.17 5.19 -13.80
N MET A 239 1.61 6.28 -13.20
CA MET A 239 2.83 6.99 -13.59
C MET A 239 3.87 6.91 -12.46
N ALA A 240 5.15 6.79 -12.83
CA ALA A 240 6.23 6.89 -11.86
C ALA A 240 6.24 8.27 -11.21
N ASP A 241 6.57 8.30 -9.92
CA ASP A 241 6.80 9.52 -9.16
C ASP A 241 8.29 9.61 -8.79
N ASP A 242 9.01 10.51 -9.44
CA ASP A 242 10.49 10.61 -9.37
C ASP A 242 10.98 11.71 -8.39
N PHE A 243 10.11 12.22 -7.51
CA PHE A 243 10.44 13.33 -6.59
C PHE A 243 11.12 12.92 -5.29
#